data_AF-A0A2M9FMA6-F1
#
_entry.id   AF-A0A2M9FMA6-F1
#
_cell.length_a   1.000
_cell.length_b   1.000
_cell.length_c   1.000
_cell.angle_alpha   90.00
_cell.angle_beta   90.00
_cell.angle_gamma   90.00
#
_symmetry.space_group_name_H-M   'P 1'
#
loop_
_entity.id
_entity.type
_entity.pdbx_description
1 polymer ?
#
loop_
_entity_poly.entity_id
_entity_poly.type
_entity_poly.pdbx_seq_one_letter_code
_entity_poly.pdbx_strand_id
1 'polypeptide(L)' 'MAYTVQQEHQILNLIRLRRKELQDDRAALRKADELSDRQAELIANELEDLRKLEIKNREIRL' A
#
# COMPACT_ATOMS: atom_id res chain seq x y z
N MET A 1 12.02 -19.06 -7.18
CA MET A 1 11.85 -19.49 -5.78
C MET A 1 10.55 -18.90 -5.29
N ALA A 2 9.61 -19.74 -4.83
CA ALA A 2 8.37 -19.26 -4.20
C ALA A 2 8.69 -18.89 -2.74
N TYR A 3 8.03 -17.85 -2.22
CA TYR A 3 8.13 -17.48 -0.82
C TYR A 3 7.49 -18.57 0.06
N THR A 4 7.94 -18.71 1.30
CA THR A 4 7.24 -19.57 2.26
C THR A 4 5.95 -18.90 2.72
N VAL A 5 4.95 -19.66 3.17
CA VAL A 5 3.68 -19.12 3.71
C VAL A 5 3.92 -18.07 4.80
N GLN A 6 4.94 -18.27 5.64
CA GLN A 6 5.31 -17.31 6.67
C GLN A 6 5.90 -16.01 6.10
N GLN A 7 6.73 -16.11 5.05
CA GLN A 7 7.24 -14.94 4.34
C GLN A 7 6.12 -14.19 3.63
N GLU A 8 5.16 -14.88 3.04
CA GLU A 8 3.98 -14.25 2.42
C GLU A 8 3.10 -13.52 3.43
N HIS A 9 2.96 -14.07 4.64
CA HIS A 9 2.28 -13.37 5.74
C HIS A 9 3.02 -12.10 6.16
N GLN A 10 4.35 -12.14 6.24
CA GLN A 10 5.16 -10.95 6.53
C GLN A 10 5.03 -9.91 5.42
N ILE A 11 5.10 -10.32 4.16
CA ILE A 11 4.92 -9.44 2.99
C ILE A 11 3.54 -8.79 3.03
N LEU A 12 2.47 -9.56 3.30
CA LEU A 12 1.12 -9.02 3.41
C LEU A 12 0.99 -7.98 4.52
N ASN A 13 1.61 -8.24 5.68
CA ASN A 13 1.60 -7.30 6.81
C ASN A 13 2.36 -6.01 6.46
N LEU A 14 3.50 -6.11 5.77
CA LEU A 14 4.26 -4.94 5.30
C LEU A 14 3.47 -4.11 4.29
N ILE A 15 2.79 -4.75 3.33
CA ILE A 15 1.95 -4.05 2.34
C ILE A 15 0.82 -3.29 3.05
N ARG A 16 0.17 -3.91 4.04
CA ARG A 16 -0.90 -3.28 4.84
C ARG A 16 -0.39 -2.10 5.66
N LEU A 17 0.76 -2.25 6.30
CA LEU A 17 1.40 -1.19 7.06
C LEU A 17 1.69 0.00 6.15
N ARG A 18 2.35 -0.25 5.01
CA ARG A 18 2.69 0.78 4.03
C ARG A 18 1.46 1.49 3.48
N ARG A 19 0.38 0.74 3.21
CA ARG A 19 -0.89 1.31 2.75
C ARG A 19 -1.49 2.26 3.78
N LYS A 20 -1.41 1.90 5.06
CA LYS A 20 -1.90 2.74 6.16
C LYS A 20 -1.04 4.01 6.30
N GLU A 21 0.28 3.88 6.29
CA GLU A 21 1.20 5.02 6.34
C GLU A 21 0.91 6.02 5.23
N LEU A 22 0.77 5.58 3.98
CA LEU A 22 0.43 6.45 2.85
C LEU A 22 -0.95 7.14 2.99
N GLN A 23 -1.93 6.46 3.59
CA GLN A 23 -3.23 7.06 3.86
C GLN A 23 -3.14 8.12 4.96
N ASP A 24 -2.36 7.86 6.00
CA ASP A 24 -2.12 8.78 7.10
C ASP A 24 -1.32 10.00 6.62
N ASP A 25 -0.29 9.81 5.79
CA ASP A 25 0.48 10.87 5.14
C ASP A 25 -0.40 11.73 4.23
N ARG A 26 -1.26 11.11 3.41
CA ARG A 26 -2.24 11.85 2.59
C ARG A 26 -3.18 12.69 3.46
N ALA A 27 -3.63 12.14 4.58
CA ALA A 27 -4.50 12.84 5.51
C ALA A 27 -3.77 13.99 6.22
N ALA A 28 -2.50 13.82 6.56
CA ALA A 28 -1.66 14.86 7.14
C ALA A 28 -1.42 16.00 6.14
N LEU A 29 -1.02 15.68 4.91
CA LEU A 29 -0.84 16.66 3.82
C LEU A 29 -2.13 17.42 3.52
N ARG A 30 -3.28 16.73 3.50
CA ARG A 30 -4.59 17.37 3.31
C ARG A 30 -4.97 18.28 4.47
N LYS A 31 -4.62 17.92 5.71
CA LYS A 31 -4.85 18.77 6.89
C LYS A 31 -3.95 20.00 6.91
N ALA A 32 -2.74 19.89 6.37
CA ALA A 32 -1.80 21.00 6.23
C ALA A 32 -2.11 21.91 5.03
N ASP A 33 -3.10 21.56 4.19
CA ASP A 33 -3.39 22.22 2.90
C ASP A 33 -2.19 22.20 1.93
N GLU A 34 -1.26 21.26 2.15
CA GLU A 34 -0.04 21.04 1.35
C GLU A 34 -0.20 19.91 0.33
N LEU A 35 -1.39 19.30 0.25
CA LEU A 35 -1.65 18.22 -0.69
C LEU A 35 -1.90 18.78 -2.09
N SER A 36 -0.86 18.83 -2.91
CA SER A 36 -1.00 19.17 -4.34
C SER A 36 -1.71 18.05 -5.11
N ASP A 37 -2.38 18.40 -6.21
CA ASP A 37 -3.04 17.44 -7.11
C ASP A 37 -2.07 16.36 -7.60
N ARG A 38 -0.83 16.75 -7.91
CA ARG A 38 0.24 15.83 -8.33
C ARG A 38 0.61 14.84 -7.22
N GLN A 39 0.72 15.30 -5.97
CA GLN A 39 0.98 14.39 -4.84
C GLN A 39 -0.22 13.48 -4.55
N ALA A 40 -1.44 14.01 -4.65
CA ALA A 40 -2.66 13.22 -4.49
C ALA A 40 -2.74 12.08 -5.52
N GLU A 41 -2.38 12.37 -6.78
CA GLU A 41 -2.33 11.39 -7.86
C GLU A 41 -1.21 10.35 -7.64
N LEU A 42 -0.01 10.77 -7.23
CA LEU A 42 1.08 9.85 -6.88
C LEU A 42 0.69 8.90 -5.75
N ILE A 43 0.09 9.42 -4.69
CA ILE A 43 -0.38 8.60 -3.56
C ILE A 43 -1.50 7.66 -4.02
N ALA A 44 -2.41 8.10 -4.88
CA ALA A 44 -3.47 7.25 -5.42
C ALA A 44 -2.91 6.08 -6.24
N ASN A 45 -1.92 6.35 -7.10
CA ASN A 45 -1.24 5.33 -7.90
C ASN A 45 -0.53 4.32 -6.99
N GLU A 46 0.22 4.78 -5.98
CA GLU A 46 0.93 3.89 -5.05
C GLU A 46 -0.03 3.04 -4.21
N LEU A 47 -1.17 3.60 -3.79
CA LEU A 47 -2.22 2.84 -3.11
C LEU A 47 -2.86 1.76 -4.02
N GLU A 48 -3.01 2.04 -5.32
CA GLU A 48 -3.50 1.06 -6.29
C GLU A 48 -2.50 -0.07 -6.52
N ASP A 49 -1.22 0.24 -6.62
CA ASP A 49 -0.15 -0.75 -6.75
C ASP A 49 -0.06 -1.65 -5.52
N LEU A 50 -0.12 -1.08 -4.32
CA LEU A 50 -0.19 -1.85 -3.07
C LEU A 50 -1.42 -2.77 -3.03
N ARG A 51 -2.57 -2.31 -3.53
CA ARG A 51 -3.78 -3.14 -3.63
C ARG A 51 -3.58 -4.30 -4.60
N LYS A 52 -2.95 -4.08 -5.75
CA LYS A 52 -2.61 -5.15 -6.71
C LYS A 52 -1.65 -6.17 -6.09
N LEU A 53 -0.68 -5.72 -5.31
CA LEU A 53 0.24 -6.59 -4.57
C LEU A 53 -0.48 -7.41 -3.48
N GLU A 54 -1.43 -6.81 -2.76
CA GLU A 54 -2.29 -7.53 -1.80
C GLU A 54 -3.10 -8.63 -2.47
N ILE A 55 -3.68 -8.35 -3.65
CA ILE A 55 -4.47 -9.34 -4.41
C ILE A 55 -3.58 -10.48 -4.89
N LYS A 56 -2.43 -10.18 -5.52
CA LYS A 56 -1.48 -11.20 -5.95
C LYS A 56 -0.98 -12.07 -4.79
N ASN A 57 -0.69 -11.47 -3.63
CA ASN A 57 -0.27 -12.22 -2.46
C ASN A 57 -1.39 -13.11 -1.88
N ARG A 58 -2.66 -12.75 -2.09
CA ARG A 58 -3.81 -13.59 -1.76
C ARG A 58 -4.04 -14.70 -2.79
N GLU A 59 -3.91 -14.42 -4.08
CA GLU A 59 -4.09 -15.40 -5.16
C GLU A 59 -3.06 -16.54 -5.09
N ILE A 60 -1.82 -16.25 -4.69
CA ILE A 60 -0.81 -17.30 -4.46
C ILE A 60 -1.24 -18.30 -3.36
N ARG A 61 -2.22 -17.96 -2.52
CA ARG A 61 -2.74 -18.82 -1.45
C ARG A 61 -3.94 -19.68 -1.85
N LEU A 62 -4.55 -19.47 -3.01
CA LEU A 62 -5.69 -20.25 -3.53
C LEU A 62 -5.20 -21.37 -4.46
#